data_AF-A0A1C6W4N0-F1
#
_entry.id   AF-A0A1C6W4N0-F1
#
_cell.length_a   1.000
_cell.length_b   1.000
_cell.length_c   1.000
_cell.angle_alpha   90.00
_cell.angle_beta   90.00
_cell.angle_gamma   90.00
#
_symmetry.space_group_name_H-M   'P 1'
#
loop_
_entity.id
_entity.type
_entity.pdbx_description
1 polymer ?
#
loop_
_entity_poly.entity_id
_entity_poly.type
_entity_poly.pdbx_seq_one_letter_code
_entity_poly.pdbx_strand_id
1 'polypeptide(L)'
;MERVGLEYQTLRNYAWIARKFPIGRRREELSFQHHTEVAALPEPEQDHWLDLAAEKGWSRNRLRIQLRNHRRAAQRADRKAAELPRVRVSTDRIDTWQKAAAELNTSLDAWIVQALDRAAAQALGATGGQR
;
A
#
# COMPACT_ATOMS: atom_id res chain seq x y z
N MET A 1 -19.08 43.51 9.29
CA MET A 1 -18.35 43.30 8.04
C MET A 1 -18.48 41.84 7.67
N GLU A 2 -19.11 41.60 6.53
CA GLU A 2 -19.46 40.31 5.95
C GLU A 2 -18.25 39.71 5.20
N ARG A 3 -18.28 38.39 4.93
CA ARG A 3 -17.31 37.52 4.20
C ARG A 3 -16.36 36.76 5.14
N VAL A 4 -16.34 35.43 5.25
CA VAL A 4 -16.59 34.37 4.26
C VAL A 4 -17.12 33.12 4.99
N GLY A 5 -18.34 32.70 4.66
CA GLY A 5 -18.88 31.39 5.05
C GLY A 5 -18.27 30.26 4.22
N LEU A 6 -16.94 30.15 4.21
CA LEU A 6 -16.29 28.94 3.74
C LEU A 6 -16.49 27.89 4.82
N GLU A 7 -17.12 26.79 4.43
CA GLU A 7 -17.34 25.59 5.24
C GLU A 7 -16.05 25.29 6.04
N TYR A 8 -16.14 25.26 7.37
CA TYR A 8 -15.00 25.10 8.30
C TYR A 8 -14.07 23.94 7.89
N GLN A 9 -14.64 22.88 7.32
CA GLN A 9 -13.90 21.73 6.81
C GLN A 9 -12.95 22.11 5.65
N THR A 10 -13.35 23.05 4.81
CA THR A 10 -12.54 23.57 3.70
C THR A 10 -11.33 24.29 4.26
N LEU A 11 -11.51 25.28 5.15
CA LEU A 11 -10.39 26.03 5.74
C LEU A 11 -9.41 25.11 6.49
N ARG A 12 -9.92 24.11 7.21
CA ARG A 12 -9.10 23.10 7.90
C ARG A 12 -8.26 22.28 6.92
N ASN A 13 -8.85 21.84 5.81
CA ASN A 13 -8.14 21.09 4.78
C ASN A 13 -7.02 21.93 4.15
N TYR A 14 -7.30 23.19 3.82
CA TYR A 14 -6.32 24.11 3.28
C TYR A 14 -5.18 24.39 4.28
N ALA A 15 -5.49 24.62 5.55
CA ALA A 15 -4.46 24.79 6.57
C ALA A 15 -3.58 23.53 6.75
N TRP A 16 -4.16 22.34 6.64
CA TRP A 16 -3.42 21.09 6.70
C TRP A 16 -2.45 20.93 5.52
N ILE A 17 -2.91 21.16 4.29
CA ILE A 17 -2.07 21.08 3.09
C ILE A 17 -0.98 22.17 3.11
N ALA A 18 -1.32 23.40 3.49
CA ALA A 18 -0.35 24.49 3.56
C ALA A 18 0.81 24.20 4.54
N ARG A 19 0.53 23.49 5.64
CA ARG A 19 1.56 23.00 6.58
C ARG A 19 2.40 21.85 6.00
N LYS A 20 1.76 20.96 5.25
CA LYS A 20 2.41 19.79 4.64
C LYS A 20 3.32 20.15 3.45
N PHE A 21 3.01 21.25 2.76
CA PHE A 21 3.82 21.80 1.67
C PHE A 21 4.32 23.19 2.06
N PRO A 22 5.50 23.31 2.70
CA PRO A 22 6.17 24.59 2.87
C PRO A 22 6.43 25.27 1.53
N ILE A 23 6.62 26.59 1.52
CA ILE A 23 6.73 27.40 0.28
C ILE A 23 7.77 26.81 -0.69
N GLY A 24 8.95 26.40 -0.22
CA GLY A 24 9.99 25.81 -1.07
C GLY A 24 9.67 24.44 -1.69
N ARG A 25 8.65 23.73 -1.18
CA ARG A 25 8.18 22.45 -1.72
C ARG A 25 6.93 22.59 -2.59
N ARG A 26 6.40 23.81 -2.74
CA ARG A 26 5.30 24.07 -3.67
C ARG A 26 5.86 24.21 -5.07
N ARG A 27 5.04 23.87 -6.06
CA ARG A 27 5.29 24.21 -7.47
C ARG A 27 4.31 25.30 -7.84
N GLU A 28 4.84 26.49 -8.15
CA GLU A 28 4.01 27.67 -8.41
C GLU A 28 3.13 27.48 -9.65
N GLU A 29 3.57 26.65 -10.61
CA GLU A 29 2.77 26.32 -11.80
C GLU A 29 1.60 25.36 -11.47
N LEU A 30 1.58 24.73 -10.29
CA LEU A 30 0.58 23.75 -9.90
C LEU A 30 -0.42 24.32 -8.89
N SER A 31 -1.71 24.08 -9.16
CA SER A 31 -2.76 24.49 -8.24
C SER A 31 -2.68 23.76 -6.90
N PHE A 32 -3.24 24.37 -5.86
CA PHE A 32 -3.37 23.77 -4.53
C PHE A 32 -4.04 22.39 -4.55
N GLN A 33 -4.92 22.15 -5.52
CA GLN A 33 -5.55 20.85 -5.68
C GLN A 33 -4.58 19.75 -6.14
N HIS A 34 -3.52 20.05 -6.89
CA HIS A 34 -2.48 19.04 -7.20
C HIS A 34 -1.82 18.55 -5.92
N HIS A 35 -1.51 19.48 -5.02
CA HIS A 35 -0.92 19.19 -3.72
C HIS A 35 -1.88 18.34 -2.86
N THR A 36 -3.20 18.51 -2.97
CA THR A 36 -4.18 17.65 -2.29
C THR A 36 -4.08 16.18 -2.72
N GLU A 37 -3.86 15.90 -4.02
CA GLU A 37 -3.85 14.52 -4.55
C GLU A 37 -2.65 13.72 -4.03
N VAL A 38 -1.51 14.39 -3.83
CA VAL A 38 -0.28 13.78 -3.34
C VAL A 38 -0.14 13.84 -1.82
N ALA A 39 -0.97 14.63 -1.12
CA ALA A 39 -0.85 14.88 0.31
C ALA A 39 -0.92 13.63 1.19
N ALA A 40 -1.42 12.50 0.70
CA ALA A 40 -1.43 11.24 1.46
C ALA A 40 -0.12 10.42 1.31
N LEU A 41 0.76 10.77 0.37
CA LEU A 41 1.98 10.03 0.08
C LEU A 41 3.13 10.39 1.05
N PRO A 42 4.22 9.61 1.09
CA PRO A 42 5.49 10.04 1.68
C PRO A 42 6.06 11.29 0.98
N GLU A 43 6.86 12.09 1.68
CA GLU A 43 7.43 13.34 1.14
C GLU A 43 8.23 13.16 -0.17
N PRO A 44 9.11 12.14 -0.30
CA PRO A 44 9.86 11.95 -1.54
C PRO A 44 8.95 11.65 -2.74
N GLU A 45 7.88 10.88 -2.51
CA GLU A 45 6.90 10.59 -3.55
C GLU A 45 6.07 11.82 -3.90
N GLN A 46 5.68 12.64 -2.91
CA GLN A 46 4.98 13.90 -3.18
C GLN A 46 5.78 14.77 -4.15
N ASP A 47 7.05 15.01 -3.83
CA ASP A 47 7.92 15.89 -4.61
C ASP A 47 8.10 15.35 -6.03
N HIS A 48 8.37 14.05 -6.16
CA HIS A 48 8.47 13.37 -7.46
C HIS A 48 7.21 13.54 -8.33
N TRP A 49 6.03 13.34 -7.75
CA TRP A 49 4.76 13.46 -8.48
C TRP A 49 4.41 14.90 -8.85
N LEU A 50 4.78 15.87 -8.00
CA LEU A 50 4.63 17.29 -8.30
C LEU A 50 5.60 17.74 -9.40
N ASP A 51 6.85 17.28 -9.37
CA ASP A 51 7.84 17.58 -10.41
C ASP A 51 7.38 17.05 -11.77
N LEU A 52 6.93 15.80 -11.83
CA LEU A 52 6.38 15.22 -13.07
C LEU A 52 5.14 15.95 -13.55
N ALA A 53 4.26 16.38 -12.64
CA ALA A 53 3.06 17.12 -13.01
C ALA A 53 3.40 18.50 -13.60
N ALA A 54 4.38 19.20 -13.01
CA ALA A 54 4.87 20.48 -13.50
C ALA A 54 5.55 20.32 -14.87
N GLU A 55 6.51 19.38 -14.97
CA GLU A 55 7.27 19.13 -16.20
C GLU A 55 6.38 18.73 -17.38
N LYS A 56 5.36 17.89 -17.14
CA LYS A 56 4.46 17.37 -18.18
C LYS A 56 3.19 18.20 -18.36
N GLY A 57 3.04 19.31 -17.64
CA GLY A 57 1.83 20.15 -17.68
C GLY A 57 0.55 19.39 -17.36
N TRP A 58 0.60 18.45 -16.40
CA TRP A 58 -0.56 17.62 -16.08
C TRP A 58 -1.65 18.43 -15.37
N SER A 59 -2.89 18.21 -15.80
CA SER A 59 -4.04 18.58 -14.98
C SER A 59 -4.14 17.70 -13.74
N ARG A 60 -4.83 18.17 -12.70
CA ARG A 60 -5.12 17.40 -11.48
C ARG A 60 -5.72 16.04 -11.80
N ASN A 61 -6.65 15.99 -12.75
CA ASN A 61 -7.28 14.74 -13.17
C ASN A 61 -6.26 13.77 -13.79
N ARG A 62 -5.31 14.28 -14.58
CA ARG A 62 -4.22 13.47 -15.14
C ARG A 62 -3.30 12.95 -14.03
N LEU A 63 -2.88 13.81 -13.10
CA LEU A 63 -2.09 13.41 -11.93
C LEU A 63 -2.78 12.29 -11.13
N ARG A 64 -4.07 12.45 -10.82
CA ARG A 64 -4.88 11.42 -10.14
C ARG A 64 -4.93 10.08 -10.88
N ILE A 65 -5.02 10.11 -12.22
CA ILE A 65 -4.97 8.89 -13.04
C ILE A 65 -3.60 8.21 -12.93
N GLN A 66 -2.52 8.97 -13.00
CA GLN A 66 -1.16 8.43 -12.92
C GLN A 66 -0.86 7.82 -11.55
N LEU A 67 -1.26 8.50 -10.47
CA LEU A 67 -1.18 7.97 -9.10
C LEU A 67 -1.92 6.63 -8.95
N ARG A 68 -3.13 6.53 -9.52
CA ARG A 68 -3.90 5.28 -9.50
C ARG A 68 -3.21 4.17 -10.29
N ASN A 69 -2.63 4.49 -11.45
CA ASN A 69 -1.92 3.52 -12.26
C ASN A 69 -0.65 3.02 -11.56
N HIS A 70 0.10 3.93 -10.95
CA HIS A 70 1.28 3.59 -10.15
C HIS A 70 0.94 2.65 -8.99
N ARG A 71 -0.12 2.96 -8.22
CA ARG A 71 -0.60 2.08 -7.14
C ARG A 71 -1.00 0.70 -7.66
N ARG A 72 -1.69 0.63 -8.79
CA ARG A 72 -2.06 -0.67 -9.41
C ARG A 72 -0.84 -1.45 -9.89
N ALA A 73 0.18 -0.78 -10.41
CA ALA A 73 1.42 -1.40 -10.82
C ALA A 73 2.18 -1.97 -9.62
N ALA A 74 2.29 -1.19 -8.53
CA ALA A 74 2.89 -1.63 -7.27
C ALA A 74 2.16 -2.86 -6.70
N GLN A 75 0.82 -2.81 -6.60
CA GLN A 75 0.02 -3.95 -6.14
C GLN A 75 0.19 -5.21 -7.00
N ARG A 76 0.33 -5.06 -8.32
CA ARG A 76 0.60 -6.18 -9.23
C ARG A 76 2.00 -6.75 -9.03
N ALA A 77 2.99 -5.89 -8.80
CA ALA A 77 4.36 -6.30 -8.53
C ALA A 77 4.46 -7.04 -7.19
N ASP A 78 3.85 -6.49 -6.13
CA ASP A 78 3.78 -7.13 -4.81
C ASP A 78 3.07 -8.49 -4.89
N ARG A 79 1.95 -8.57 -5.62
CA ARG A 79 1.25 -9.84 -5.82
C ARG A 79 2.09 -10.86 -6.60
N LYS A 80 2.81 -10.43 -7.64
CA LYS A 80 3.72 -11.30 -8.41
C LYS A 80 4.89 -11.77 -7.55
N ALA A 81 5.38 -10.93 -6.64
CA ALA A 81 6.44 -11.28 -5.71
C ALA A 81 5.95 -12.20 -4.57
N ALA A 82 4.67 -12.10 -4.18
CA ALA A 82 4.07 -12.86 -3.07
C ALA A 82 3.53 -14.25 -3.46
N GLU A 83 3.79 -14.75 -4.67
CA GLU A 83 3.40 -16.11 -5.05
C GLU A 83 4.36 -17.13 -4.42
N LEU A 84 3.84 -18.08 -3.64
CA LEU A 84 4.63 -19.21 -3.13
C LEU A 84 5.23 -20.00 -4.29
N PRO A 85 6.50 -20.46 -4.18
CA PRO A 85 7.10 -21.34 -5.18
C PRO A 85 6.25 -22.59 -5.41
N ARG A 86 6.10 -23.01 -6.68
CA ARG A 86 5.41 -24.26 -7.01
C ARG A 86 6.25 -25.46 -6.57
N VAL A 87 5.85 -26.10 -5.50
CA VAL A 87 6.47 -27.34 -5.01
C VAL A 87 5.72 -28.54 -5.59
N ARG A 88 6.45 -29.49 -6.21
CA ARG A 88 5.87 -30.78 -6.61
C ARG A 88 5.85 -31.70 -5.39
N VAL A 89 4.68 -32.28 -5.12
CA VAL A 89 4.47 -33.21 -4.00
C VAL A 89 3.81 -34.47 -4.55
N SER A 90 4.16 -35.65 -4.02
CA SER A 90 3.49 -36.90 -4.36
C SER A 90 2.03 -36.92 -3.87
N THR A 91 1.20 -37.70 -4.55
CA THR A 91 -0.22 -37.89 -4.20
C THR A 91 -0.41 -38.45 -2.80
N ASP A 92 0.45 -39.38 -2.36
CA ASP A 92 0.34 -39.98 -1.02
C ASP A 92 0.48 -38.95 0.12
N ARG A 93 1.36 -37.95 -0.08
CA ARG A 93 1.53 -36.86 0.90
C ARG A 93 0.33 -35.92 0.87
N ILE A 94 -0.20 -35.62 -0.32
CA ILE A 94 -1.41 -34.80 -0.45
C ILE A 94 -2.59 -35.49 0.25
N ASP A 95 -2.78 -36.80 0.05
CA ASP A 95 -3.84 -37.57 0.69
C ASP A 95 -3.71 -37.56 2.22
N THR A 96 -2.48 -37.70 2.71
CA THR A 96 -2.20 -37.62 4.15
C THR A 96 -2.58 -36.25 4.72
N TRP A 97 -2.24 -35.16 4.03
CA TRP A 97 -2.60 -33.80 4.46
C TRP A 97 -4.09 -33.54 4.36
N GLN A 98 -4.77 -34.07 3.34
CA GLN A 98 -6.23 -33.97 3.21
C GLN A 98 -6.94 -34.68 4.37
N LYS A 99 -6.49 -35.89 4.73
CA LYS A 99 -7.01 -36.61 5.91
C LYS A 99 -6.80 -35.79 7.19
N ALA A 100 -5.59 -35.27 7.41
CA ALA A 100 -5.30 -34.45 8.58
C ALA A 100 -6.14 -33.16 8.64
N ALA A 101 -6.39 -32.51 7.51
CA ALA A 101 -7.26 -31.34 7.42
C ALA A 101 -8.73 -31.70 7.72
N ALA A 102 -9.21 -32.83 7.20
CA ALA A 102 -10.57 -33.32 7.44
C ALA A 102 -10.82 -33.66 8.93
N GLU A 103 -9.87 -34.31 9.60
CA GLU A 103 -9.93 -34.58 11.05
C GLU A 103 -10.01 -33.29 11.89
N LEU A 104 -9.38 -32.22 11.41
CA LEU A 104 -9.42 -30.88 12.03
C LEU A 104 -10.58 -30.02 11.51
N ASN A 105 -11.49 -30.60 10.71
CA ASN A 105 -12.66 -29.95 10.13
C ASN A 105 -12.33 -28.63 9.41
N THR A 106 -11.20 -28.62 8.70
CA THR A 106 -10.71 -27.46 7.94
C THR A 106 -10.39 -27.86 6.50
N SER A 107 -10.26 -26.87 5.62
CA SER A 107 -9.83 -27.12 4.24
C SER A 107 -8.32 -27.35 4.18
N LEU A 108 -7.85 -28.06 3.15
CA LEU A 108 -6.43 -28.34 2.96
C LEU A 108 -5.60 -27.05 2.86
N ASP A 109 -6.10 -26.03 2.17
CA ASP A 109 -5.41 -24.75 2.02
C ASP A 109 -5.25 -24.02 3.37
N ALA A 110 -6.32 -23.91 4.16
CA ALA A 110 -6.28 -23.29 5.48
C ALA A 110 -5.37 -24.08 6.43
N TRP A 111 -5.40 -25.41 6.36
CA TRP A 111 -4.51 -26.28 7.14
C TRP A 111 -3.03 -26.06 6.79
N ILE A 112 -2.69 -25.98 5.50
CA ILE A 112 -1.31 -25.74 5.05
C ILE A 112 -0.82 -24.38 5.55
N VAL A 113 -1.63 -23.32 5.42
CA VAL A 113 -1.26 -21.98 5.90
C VAL A 113 -0.99 -22.00 7.41
N GLN A 114 -1.90 -22.56 8.21
CA GLN A 114 -1.72 -22.66 9.66
C GLN A 114 -0.52 -23.54 10.06
N ALA A 115 -0.21 -24.59 9.31
CA ALA A 115 0.96 -25.42 9.55
C ALA A 115 2.25 -24.63 9.28
N LEU A 116 2.30 -23.88 8.17
CA LEU A 116 3.44 -23.01 7.84
C LEU A 116 3.61 -21.87 8.85
N ASP A 117 2.52 -21.22 9.26
CA ASP A 117 2.56 -20.14 10.26
C ASP A 117 3.10 -20.64 11.60
N ARG A 118 2.65 -21.82 12.07
CA ARG A 118 3.16 -22.44 13.30
C ARG A 118 4.64 -22.79 13.18
N ALA A 119 5.06 -23.37 12.06
CA ALA A 119 6.46 -23.71 11.82
C ALA A 119 7.34 -22.45 11.79
N ALA A 120 6.88 -21.37 11.16
CA ALA A 120 7.56 -20.08 11.15
C ALA A 120 7.67 -19.48 12.56
N ALA A 121 6.57 -19.46 13.33
CA ALA A 121 6.55 -18.96 14.70
C ALA A 121 7.52 -19.74 15.60
N GLN A 122 7.61 -21.07 15.45
CA GLN A 122 8.56 -21.90 16.19
C GLN A 122 10.01 -21.57 15.81
N ALA A 123 10.32 -21.44 14.51
CA ALA A 123 11.67 -21.13 14.04
C ALA A 123 12.14 -19.73 14.47
N LEU A 124 11.25 -18.73 14.42
CA LEU A 124 11.54 -17.36 14.83
C LEU A 124 11.54 -17.17 16.36
N GLY A 125 10.76 -17.98 17.09
CA GLY A 125 10.77 -18.00 18.55
C GLY A 125 12.00 -18.72 19.14
N ALA A 126 12.49 -19.78 18.49
CA ALA A 126 13.66 -20.54 18.93
C ALA A 126 14.98 -19.76 18.78
N THR A 127 15.04 -18.77 17.90
CA THR A 127 16.25 -17.95 17.68
C THR A 127 16.46 -16.83 18.70
N GLY A 128 15.50 -16.57 19.60
CA GLY A 128 15.59 -15.56 20.66
C GLY A 128 16.10 -16.06 22.03
N GLY A 129 16.36 -17.37 22.18
CA GLY A 129 16.58 -18.01 23.49
C GLY A 129 18.02 -18.43 23.81
N GLN A 130 19.02 -18.02 23.02
CA GLN A 130 20.41 -18.44 23.25
C GLN A 130 21.34 -17.22 23.25
N ARG A 131 21.34 -16.49 24.37
CA ARG A 131 22.40 -15.59 24.82
C ARG A 131 22.56 -15.73 26.33
#